data_AF-A0A9P4S8I3-F1
#
_entry.id   AF-A0A9P4S8I3-F1
#
_cell.length_a   1.000
_cell.length_b   1.000
_cell.length_c   1.000
_cell.angle_alpha   90.00
_cell.angle_beta   90.00
_cell.angle_gamma   90.00
#
_symmetry.space_group_name_H-M   'P 1'
#
loop_
_entity.id
_entity.type
_entity.pdbx_description
1 polymer ?
#
loop_
_entity_poly.entity_id
_entity_poly.type
_entity_poly.pdbx_seq_one_letter_code
_entity_poly.pdbx_strand_id
1 'polypeptide(L)'
;MLNGRSAAHGDGVYTQAAFDDIITQLMAQHQAGNAPGPASEEAIASLPKKKATAEMLGDTGRADCSICMDSVGLGDEITVLYCGHWFHGSCIGAWLKEHDTCPFCRKGIM
;
A
#
# COMPACT_ATOMS: atom_id res chain seq x y z
N MET A 1 -38.28 3.91 27.46
CA MET A 1 -37.79 5.28 27.23
C MET A 1 -36.64 5.52 28.19
N LEU A 2 -35.39 5.46 27.73
CA LEU A 2 -34.23 5.87 28.53
C LEU A 2 -33.49 6.94 27.75
N ASN A 3 -33.60 8.16 28.27
CA ASN A 3 -32.99 9.38 27.77
C ASN A 3 -31.51 9.41 28.16
N GLY A 4 -30.68 9.89 27.25
CA GLY A 4 -29.23 9.91 27.37
C GLY A 4 -28.73 10.87 28.44
N ARG A 5 -27.57 10.50 29.00
CA ARG A 5 -26.50 11.43 29.35
C ARG A 5 -25.23 10.60 29.63
N SER A 6 -24.19 10.95 28.89
CA SER A 6 -22.78 10.59 29.16
C SER A 6 -22.37 9.15 28.82
N ALA A 7 -21.98 8.94 27.57
CA ALA A 7 -20.90 8.00 27.25
C ALA A 7 -19.86 8.74 26.41
N ALA A 8 -19.03 9.54 27.07
CA ALA A 8 -17.70 9.80 26.56
C ALA A 8 -16.79 8.78 27.26
N HIS A 9 -16.49 7.65 26.59
CA HIS A 9 -15.27 6.86 26.71
C HIS A 9 -15.32 5.67 25.74
N GLY A 10 -14.37 5.64 24.80
CA GLY A 10 -14.14 4.56 23.84
C GLY A 10 -15.06 4.62 22.63
N ASP A 11 -14.48 4.41 21.46
CA ASP A 11 -15.03 4.27 20.09
C ASP A 11 -16.16 3.22 19.91
N GLY A 12 -16.82 2.81 20.99
CA GLY A 12 -17.91 1.84 20.97
C GLY A 12 -19.18 2.42 20.37
N VAL A 13 -19.70 1.71 19.37
CA VAL A 13 -21.00 1.98 18.76
C VAL A 13 -22.03 1.04 19.35
N TYR A 14 -22.92 1.56 20.19
CA TYR A 14 -23.83 0.74 21.01
C TYR A 14 -25.26 0.68 20.47
N THR A 15 -25.56 1.37 19.37
CA THR A 15 -26.89 1.37 18.75
C THR A 15 -26.78 1.32 17.23
N GLN A 16 -27.77 0.72 16.58
CA GLN A 16 -27.83 0.64 15.12
C GLN A 16 -27.86 2.03 14.47
N ALA A 17 -28.61 2.97 15.06
CA ALA A 17 -28.67 4.34 14.56
C ALA A 17 -27.31 5.06 14.65
N ALA A 18 -26.57 4.89 15.75
CA ALA A 18 -25.23 5.46 15.87
C ALA A 18 -24.24 4.83 14.86
N PHE A 19 -24.43 3.56 14.52
CA PHE A 19 -23.65 2.90 13.48
C PHE A 19 -23.94 3.50 12.10
N ASP A 20 -25.22 3.65 11.76
CA ASP A 20 -25.64 4.20 10.47
C ASP A 20 -25.16 5.67 10.29
N ASP A 21 -25.18 6.46 11.36
CA ASP A 21 -24.66 7.84 11.37
C ASP A 21 -23.14 7.88 11.11
N ILE A 22 -22.38 6.99 11.75
CA ILE A 22 -20.92 6.90 11.57
C ILE A 22 -20.57 6.45 10.15
N ILE A 23 -21.28 5.45 9.61
CA ILE A 23 -21.09 5.00 8.23
C ILE A 23 -21.39 6.14 7.24
N THR A 24 -22.49 6.87 7.43
CA THR A 24 -22.85 8.01 6.58
C THR A 24 -21.77 9.09 6.62
N GLN A 25 -21.23 9.38 7.80
CA GLN A 25 -20.15 10.35 7.97
C GLN A 25 -18.84 9.89 7.29
N LEU A 26 -18.46 8.61 7.41
CA LEU A 26 -17.27 8.05 6.76
C LEU A 26 -17.39 8.07 5.23
N MET A 27 -18.56 7.73 4.70
CA MET A 27 -18.83 7.77 3.26
C MET A 27 -18.75 9.21 2.72
N ALA A 28 -19.23 10.20 3.49
CA ALA A 28 -19.12 11.62 3.13
C ALA A 28 -17.68 12.15 3.24
N GLN A 29 -16.88 11.64 4.18
CA GLN A 29 -15.48 12.05 4.36
C GLN A 29 -14.54 11.54 3.25
N HIS A 30 -14.84 10.38 2.65
CA HIS A 30 -13.99 9.75 1.62
C HIS A 30 -14.53 9.91 0.19
N GLN A 31 -15.32 10.97 -0.06
CA GLN A 31 -15.96 11.18 -1.37
C GLN A 31 -14.99 11.61 -2.49
N ALA A 32 -13.74 11.93 -2.15
CA ALA A 32 -12.62 11.98 -3.08
C ALA A 32 -11.80 10.69 -2.90
N GLY A 33 -11.69 9.87 -3.96
CA GLY A 33 -10.83 8.70 -3.93
C GLY A 33 -9.42 9.09 -3.50
N ASN A 34 -8.95 8.55 -2.38
CA ASN A 34 -7.59 8.79 -1.86
C ASN A 34 -6.50 8.08 -2.67
N ALA A 35 -6.87 7.45 -3.79
CA ALA A 35 -5.92 6.86 -4.70
C ALA A 35 -5.39 7.98 -5.60
N PRO A 36 -4.12 8.41 -5.43
CA PRO A 36 -3.49 9.24 -6.43
C PRO A 36 -3.52 8.52 -7.79
N GLY A 37 -3.56 9.33 -8.86
CA GLY A 37 -3.75 8.83 -10.22
C GLY A 37 -2.68 7.82 -10.67
N PRO A 38 -2.87 7.22 -11.84
CA PRO A 38 -1.91 6.27 -12.39
C PRO A 38 -0.56 6.95 -12.62
N ALA A 39 0.54 6.24 -12.36
CA ALA A 39 1.85 6.73 -12.74
C ALA A 39 1.99 6.76 -14.26
N SER A 40 2.73 7.73 -14.80
CA SER A 40 3.04 7.76 -16.23
C SER A 40 3.95 6.58 -16.60
N GLU A 41 3.82 6.06 -17.82
CA GLU A 41 4.62 4.92 -18.27
C GLU A 41 6.13 5.23 -18.23
N GLU A 42 6.51 6.49 -18.49
CA GLU A 42 7.89 6.96 -18.41
C GLU A 42 8.40 6.94 -16.97
N ALA A 43 7.57 7.37 -16.01
CA ALA A 43 7.93 7.33 -14.59
C ALA A 43 8.20 5.88 -14.15
N ILE A 44 7.32 4.94 -14.54
CA ILE A 44 7.49 3.51 -14.26
C ILE A 44 8.77 2.96 -14.91
N ALA A 45 9.03 3.31 -16.17
CA ALA A 45 10.20 2.83 -16.92
C ALA A 45 11.53 3.37 -16.36
N SER A 46 11.51 4.57 -15.77
CA SER A 46 12.69 5.22 -15.17
C SER A 46 13.11 4.66 -13.82
N LEU A 47 12.29 3.78 -13.21
CA LEU A 47 12.56 3.25 -11.89
C LEU A 47 13.87 2.44 -11.85
N PRO A 48 14.68 2.59 -10.79
CA PRO A 48 15.92 1.84 -10.61
C PRO A 48 15.68 0.32 -10.68
N LYS A 49 16.31 -0.33 -11.65
CA LYS A 49 16.39 -1.79 -11.73
C LYS A 49 17.76 -2.24 -11.25
N LYS A 50 17.80 -3.24 -10.37
CA LYS A 50 19.05 -3.81 -9.89
C LYS A 50 18.93 -5.31 -9.74
N LYS A 51 20.08 -5.97 -9.65
CA LYS A 51 20.17 -7.39 -9.35
C LYS A 51 20.08 -7.60 -7.85
N ALA A 52 19.31 -8.58 -7.40
CA ALA A 52 19.25 -8.95 -6.00
C ALA A 52 20.62 -9.47 -5.55
N THR A 53 21.19 -8.85 -4.52
CA THR A 53 22.51 -9.20 -3.97
C THR A 53 22.37 -10.07 -2.72
N ALA A 54 23.46 -10.76 -2.35
CA ALA A 54 23.49 -11.55 -1.13
C ALA A 54 23.18 -10.71 0.12
N GLU A 55 23.60 -9.44 0.18
CA GLU A 55 23.30 -8.58 1.34
C GLU A 55 21.80 -8.30 1.47
N MET A 56 21.06 -8.25 0.37
CA MET A 56 19.61 -8.03 0.39
C MET A 56 18.82 -9.26 0.80
N LEU A 57 19.36 -10.44 0.49
CA LEU A 57 18.71 -11.73 0.67
C LEU A 57 19.04 -12.37 2.02
N GLY A 58 20.05 -11.85 2.73
CA GLY A 58 20.50 -12.38 4.02
C GLY A 58 21.04 -13.80 3.93
N ASP A 59 21.17 -14.45 5.09
CA ASP A 59 21.79 -15.78 5.22
C ASP A 59 21.03 -16.89 4.48
N THR A 60 19.73 -16.70 4.24
CA THR A 60 18.87 -17.64 3.51
C THR A 60 19.06 -17.56 2.00
N GLY A 61 19.68 -16.50 1.48
CA GLY A 61 19.86 -16.27 0.05
C GLY A 61 18.55 -16.12 -0.72
N ARG A 62 17.42 -15.87 -0.03
CA ARG A 62 16.07 -15.72 -0.60
C ARG A 62 15.29 -14.67 0.18
N ALA A 63 14.52 -13.86 -0.53
CA ALA A 63 13.54 -12.94 0.04
C ALA A 63 12.29 -12.91 -0.83
N ASP A 64 11.12 -12.60 -0.28
CA ASP A 64 9.85 -12.73 -1.01
C ASP A 64 9.31 -11.37 -1.47
N CYS A 65 8.76 -11.34 -2.68
CA CYS A 65 8.04 -10.19 -3.21
C CYS A 65 6.66 -10.11 -2.53
N SER A 66 6.34 -9.02 -1.83
CA SER A 66 5.06 -8.92 -1.10
C SER A 66 3.81 -8.78 -1.98
N ILE A 67 3.98 -8.51 -3.28
CA ILE A 67 2.85 -8.40 -4.22
C ILE A 67 2.39 -9.80 -4.65
N CYS A 68 3.31 -10.68 -5.06
CA CYS A 68 2.98 -12.02 -5.56
C CYS A 68 3.26 -13.15 -4.54
N MET A 69 3.92 -12.82 -3.43
CA MET A 69 4.32 -13.77 -2.37
C MET A 69 5.30 -14.86 -2.85
N ASP A 70 5.97 -14.64 -4.00
CA ASP A 70 7.00 -15.53 -4.53
C ASP A 70 8.41 -15.06 -4.18
N SER A 71 9.34 -16.02 -4.14
CA SER A 71 10.75 -15.78 -3.81
C SER A 71 11.53 -15.11 -4.94
N VAL A 72 12.36 -14.14 -4.56
CA VAL A 72 13.46 -13.57 -5.32
C VAL A 72 14.75 -14.27 -4.93
N GLY A 73 15.48 -14.76 -5.94
CA GLY A 73 16.80 -15.36 -5.79
C GLY A 73 17.95 -14.39 -6.09
N LEU A 74 19.16 -14.83 -5.78
CA LEU A 74 20.38 -14.07 -6.07
C LEU A 74 20.56 -13.91 -7.59
N GLY A 75 20.76 -12.66 -8.03
CA GLY A 75 20.89 -12.33 -9.45
C GLY A 75 19.57 -12.12 -10.20
N ASP A 76 18.42 -12.23 -9.54
CA ASP A 76 17.15 -11.84 -10.15
C ASP A 76 17.05 -10.32 -10.32
N GLU A 77 16.37 -9.89 -11.38
CA GLU A 77 16.11 -8.46 -11.61
C GLU A 77 14.93 -8.01 -10.75
N ILE A 78 15.21 -7.04 -9.88
CA ILE A 78 14.21 -6.39 -9.04
C ILE A 78 14.16 -4.90 -9.38
N THR A 79 12.98 -4.32 -9.20
CA THR A 79 12.78 -2.88 -9.29
C THR A 79 12.72 -2.32 -7.87
N VAL A 80 13.45 -1.24 -7.64
CA VAL A 80 13.54 -0.54 -6.35
C VAL A 80 12.92 0.83 -6.50
N LEU A 81 12.00 1.16 -5.61
CA LEU A 81 11.43 2.50 -5.54
C LEU A 81 12.34 3.45 -4.75
N TYR A 82 12.20 4.76 -4.93
CA TYR A 82 13.00 5.75 -4.20
C TYR A 82 12.83 5.70 -2.68
N CYS A 83 11.73 5.12 -2.18
CA CYS A 83 11.53 4.86 -0.76
C CYS A 83 12.37 3.68 -0.21
N GLY A 84 13.11 2.97 -1.06
CA GLY A 84 13.99 1.85 -0.70
C GLY A 84 13.34 0.46 -0.77
N HIS A 85 12.02 0.37 -0.90
CA HIS A 85 11.33 -0.91 -1.08
C HIS A 85 11.54 -1.47 -2.48
N TRP A 86 11.60 -2.80 -2.58
CA TRP A 86 11.86 -3.51 -3.82
C TRP A 86 10.80 -4.58 -4.10
N PHE A 87 10.61 -4.91 -5.37
CA PHE A 87 9.66 -5.90 -5.87
C PHE A 87 10.14 -6.49 -7.20
N HIS A 88 9.49 -7.56 -7.67
CA HIS A 88 9.62 -7.96 -9.08
C HIS A 88 9.18 -6.83 -10.01
N GLY A 89 9.91 -6.61 -11.11
CA GLY A 89 9.61 -5.56 -12.07
C GLY A 89 8.22 -5.68 -12.70
N SER A 90 7.76 -6.91 -13.01
CA SER A 90 6.42 -7.17 -13.51
C SER A 90 5.33 -6.85 -12.48
N CYS A 91 5.55 -7.24 -11.22
CA CYS A 91 4.60 -7.02 -10.13
C CYS A 91 4.41 -5.53 -9.84
N ILE A 92 5.50 -4.79 -9.65
CA ILE A 92 5.39 -3.35 -9.38
C ILE A 92 4.92 -2.58 -10.61
N GLY A 93 5.32 -2.99 -11.81
CA GLY A 93 4.82 -2.37 -13.05
C GLY A 93 3.31 -2.50 -13.22
N ALA A 94 2.72 -3.65 -12.86
CA ALA A 94 1.27 -3.83 -12.88
C ALA A 94 0.56 -2.95 -11.84
N TRP A 95 1.12 -2.83 -10.64
CA TRP A 95 0.59 -1.96 -9.58
C TRP A 95 0.63 -0.48 -9.97
N LEU A 96 1.76 -0.02 -10.52
CA LEU A 96 1.97 1.40 -10.80
C LEU A 96 1.11 1.95 -11.94
N LYS A 97 0.55 1.06 -12.78
CA LYS A 97 -0.44 1.43 -13.80
C LYS A 97 -1.76 1.92 -13.20
N GLU A 98 -2.07 1.55 -11.96
CA GLU A 98 -3.29 1.96 -11.26
C GLU A 98 -2.99 2.94 -10.11
N HIS A 99 -1.79 2.87 -9.53
CA HIS A 99 -1.43 3.63 -8.32
C HIS A 99 -0.01 4.20 -8.41
N ASP A 100 0.20 5.50 -8.28
CA ASP A 100 1.56 6.09 -8.26
C ASP A 100 2.32 5.97 -6.92
N THR A 101 1.92 5.04 -6.04
CA THR A 101 2.47 4.90 -4.69
C THR A 101 3.06 3.52 -4.40
N CYS A 102 4.02 3.49 -3.47
CA CYS A 102 4.61 2.25 -2.97
C CYS A 102 3.58 1.37 -2.23
N PRO A 103 3.43 0.08 -2.58
CA PRO A 103 2.52 -0.84 -1.88
C PRO A 103 2.80 -0.99 -0.37
N PHE A 104 4.05 -0.83 0.06
CA PHE A 104 4.44 -0.98 1.47
C PHE A 104 4.20 0.29 2.29
N CYS A 105 4.66 1.45 1.80
CA CYS A 105 4.70 2.67 2.61
C CYS A 105 3.84 3.82 2.09
N ARG A 106 3.14 3.61 0.97
CA ARG A 106 2.24 4.58 0.32
C ARG A 106 2.86 5.93 -0.07
N LYS A 107 4.20 6.02 -0.05
CA LYS A 107 4.92 7.18 -0.60
C LYS A 107 4.86 7.14 -2.13
N GLY A 108 4.76 8.32 -2.76
CA GLY A 108 4.83 8.45 -4.22
C GLY A 108 6.13 7.88 -4.79
N ILE A 109 6.07 7.48 -6.06
CA ILE A 109 7.25 6.96 -6.79
C ILE A 109 8.14 8.05 -7.39
N MET A 110 7.88 9.33 -7.08
CA MET A 110 8.70 10.50 -7.47
C MET A 110 9.10 11.30 -6.24
#